data_AF-A0A6J6HQW9-F1
#
_entry.id   AF-A0A6J6HQW9-F1
#
_cell.length_a   1.000
_cell.length_b   1.000
_cell.length_c   1.000
_cell.angle_alpha   90.00
_cell.angle_beta   90.00
_cell.angle_gamma   90.00
#
_symmetry.space_group_name_H-M   'P 1'
#
loop_
_entity.id
_entity.type
_entity.pdbx_description
1 polymer ?
#
loop_
_entity_poly.entity_id
_entity_poly.type
_entity_poly.pdbx_seq_one_letter_code
_entity_poly.pdbx_strand_id
1 'polypeptide(L)'
;MSSKNEKVWSDTQASPEFQDLRKKFRGFAFPLTVAFLVWYFLYVILTAFAREWISTPVIGNINIAFVLGLLQFASTFIIMWLYERHSSHSLDGPSDALRDKVDKELAK
;
A
#
# COMPACT_ATOMS: atom_id res chain seq x y z
N MET A 1 -31.96 -0.86 -18.14
CA MET A 1 -31.40 -1.26 -16.83
C MET A 1 -29.93 -0.84 -16.64
N SER A 2 -29.06 -0.89 -17.68
CA SER A 2 -27.65 -0.46 -17.57
C SER A 2 -27.43 1.01 -17.16
N SER A 3 -28.18 1.96 -17.75
CA SER A 3 -27.91 3.39 -17.52
C SER A 3 -28.25 3.90 -16.12
N LYS A 4 -29.18 3.24 -15.41
CA LYS A 4 -29.54 3.62 -14.04
C LYS A 4 -28.43 3.24 -13.06
N ASN A 5 -27.77 2.09 -13.30
CA ASN A 5 -26.62 1.66 -12.54
C ASN A 5 -25.42 2.58 -12.80
N GLU A 6 -25.12 2.91 -14.07
CA GLU A 6 -24.05 3.86 -14.41
C GLU A 6 -24.23 5.23 -13.74
N LYS A 7 -25.47 5.75 -13.72
CA LYS A 7 -25.77 7.03 -13.05
C LYS A 7 -25.54 6.96 -11.54
N VAL A 8 -25.98 5.88 -10.90
CA VAL A 8 -25.77 5.65 -9.46
C VAL A 8 -24.28 5.48 -9.14
N TRP A 9 -23.51 4.75 -9.95
CA TRP A 9 -22.05 4.62 -9.80
C TRP A 9 -21.33 5.96 -9.99
N SER A 10 -21.75 6.75 -10.97
CA SER A 10 -21.22 8.10 -11.24
C SER A 10 -21.50 9.06 -10.08
N ASP A 11 -22.76 9.13 -9.63
CA ASP A 11 -23.18 10.02 -8.56
C ASP A 11 -22.55 9.63 -7.21
N THR A 12 -22.30 8.33 -7.01
CA THR A 12 -21.59 7.81 -5.82
C THR A 12 -20.08 8.07 -5.89
N GLN A 13 -19.43 7.93 -7.05
CA GLN A 13 -18.01 8.30 -7.22
C GLN A 13 -17.76 9.81 -7.07
N ALA A 14 -18.74 10.63 -7.46
CA ALA A 14 -18.70 12.08 -7.33
C ALA A 14 -19.00 12.57 -5.90
N SER A 15 -19.45 11.70 -5.00
CA SER A 15 -19.80 12.08 -3.64
C SER A 15 -18.55 12.51 -2.84
N PRO A 16 -18.68 13.49 -1.93
CA PRO A 16 -17.59 13.94 -1.07
C PRO A 16 -16.97 12.80 -0.24
N GLU A 17 -17.77 11.81 0.14
CA GLU A 17 -17.35 10.66 0.96
C GLU A 17 -16.40 9.74 0.19
N PHE A 18 -16.61 9.53 -1.12
CA PHE A 18 -15.70 8.75 -1.97
C PHE A 18 -14.39 9.48 -2.23
N GLN A 19 -14.43 10.81 -2.34
CA GLN A 19 -13.21 11.60 -2.48
C GLN A 19 -12.38 11.65 -1.20
N ASP A 20 -13.02 11.75 -0.03
CA ASP A 20 -12.31 11.68 1.25
C ASP A 20 -11.69 10.31 1.49
N LEU A 21 -12.37 9.23 1.10
CA LEU A 21 -11.78 7.88 1.12
C LEU A 21 -10.55 7.80 0.20
N ARG A 22 -10.66 8.27 -1.04
CA ARG A 22 -9.53 8.31 -1.99
C ARG A 22 -8.38 9.19 -1.51
N LYS A 23 -8.67 10.29 -0.81
CA LYS A 23 -7.67 11.23 -0.30
C LYS A 23 -6.94 10.65 0.91
N LYS A 24 -7.64 9.96 1.81
CA LYS A 24 -7.04 9.17 2.90
C LYS A 24 -6.17 8.03 2.35
N PHE A 25 -6.68 7.29 1.38
CA PHE A 25 -5.96 6.20 0.73
C PHE A 25 -4.68 6.69 0.04
N ARG A 26 -4.78 7.76 -0.77
CA ARG A 26 -3.62 8.37 -1.44
C ARG A 26 -2.66 9.01 -0.45
N GLY A 27 -3.15 9.64 0.62
CA GLY A 27 -2.32 10.25 1.65
C GLY A 27 -1.41 9.26 2.36
N PHE A 28 -1.78 7.97 2.41
CA PHE A 28 -0.98 6.90 2.99
C PHE A 28 -0.17 6.10 1.97
N ALA A 29 -0.79 5.71 0.86
CA ALA A 29 -0.13 4.92 -0.18
C ALA A 29 0.95 5.73 -0.91
N PHE A 30 0.74 7.04 -1.13
CA PHE A 30 1.69 7.86 -1.88
C PHE A 30 3.05 8.03 -1.16
N PRO A 31 3.12 8.40 0.14
CA PRO A 31 4.39 8.41 0.86
C PRO A 31 5.09 7.04 0.85
N LEU A 32 4.32 5.97 0.97
CA LEU A 32 4.85 4.61 1.00
C LEU A 32 5.49 4.21 -0.33
N THR A 33 4.82 4.50 -1.45
CA THR A 33 5.37 4.30 -2.80
C THR A 33 6.59 5.18 -3.04
N VAL A 34 6.57 6.45 -2.61
CA VAL A 34 7.72 7.36 -2.74
C VAL A 34 8.92 6.83 -1.95
N ALA A 35 8.71 6.40 -0.70
CA ALA A 35 9.75 5.81 0.13
C ALA A 35 10.35 4.55 -0.53
N PHE A 36 9.51 3.68 -1.08
CA PHE A 36 9.96 2.49 -1.82
C PHE A 36 10.78 2.85 -3.05
N LEU A 37 10.34 3.83 -3.85
CA LEU A 37 11.07 4.28 -5.03
C LEU A 37 12.43 4.89 -4.66
N VAL A 38 12.48 5.75 -3.63
CA VAL A 38 13.74 6.33 -3.14
C VAL A 38 14.69 5.22 -2.69
N TRP A 39 14.19 4.24 -1.94
CA TRP A 39 14.97 3.08 -1.49
C TRP A 39 15.47 2.21 -2.65
N TYR A 40 14.62 1.99 -3.66
CA TYR A 40 15.00 1.28 -4.89
C TYR A 40 16.11 2.02 -5.66
N PHE A 41 15.96 3.32 -5.88
CA PHE A 41 16.99 4.11 -6.55
C PHE A 41 18.29 4.15 -5.75
N LEU A 42 18.22 4.23 -4.43
CA LEU A 42 19.41 4.13 -3.57
C LEU A 42 20.16 2.82 -3.79
N TYR A 43 19.44 1.69 -3.87
CA TYR A 43 20.04 0.40 -4.20
C TYR A 43 20.71 0.39 -5.59
N VAL A 44 20.04 0.92 -6.61
CA VAL A 44 20.58 1.01 -7.97
C VAL A 44 21.85 1.86 -8.00
N ILE A 45 21.83 3.04 -7.37
CA ILE A 45 22.98 3.95 -7.31
C ILE A 45 24.15 3.30 -6.57
N LEU A 46 23.92 2.67 -5.42
CA LEU A 46 24.96 1.95 -4.69
C LEU A 46 25.56 0.82 -5.55
N THR A 47 24.72 0.08 -6.27
CA THR A 47 25.18 -1.04 -7.10
C THR A 47 25.97 -0.57 -8.33
N ALA A 48 25.58 0.56 -8.91
CA ALA A 48 26.21 1.13 -10.10
C ALA A 48 27.52 1.85 -9.79
N PHE A 49 27.53 2.70 -8.75
CA PHE A 49 28.65 3.59 -8.44
C PHE A 49 29.55 3.08 -7.32
N ALA A 50 29.03 2.31 -6.36
CA ALA A 50 29.77 1.84 -5.18
C ALA A 50 30.00 0.31 -5.23
N ARG A 51 30.41 -0.19 -6.41
CA ARG A 51 30.56 -1.64 -6.65
C ARG A 51 31.51 -2.32 -5.65
N GLU A 52 32.65 -1.69 -5.35
CA GLU A 52 33.61 -2.22 -4.38
C GLU A 52 33.01 -2.31 -2.96
N TRP A 53 32.23 -1.31 -2.57
CA TRP A 53 31.57 -1.28 -1.27
C TRP A 53 30.45 -2.32 -1.18
N ILE A 54 29.59 -2.40 -2.20
CA ILE A 54 28.44 -3.33 -2.21
C ILE A 54 28.87 -4.80 -2.32
N SER A 55 30.06 -5.06 -2.89
CA SER A 55 30.67 -6.38 -2.94
C SER A 55 31.35 -6.80 -1.64
N THR A 56 31.43 -5.91 -0.64
CA THR A 56 32.04 -6.23 0.66
C THR A 56 31.30 -7.40 1.31
N PRO A 57 32.00 -8.49 1.67
CA PRO A 57 31.41 -9.61 2.40
C PRO A 57 31.06 -9.19 3.83
N VAL A 58 29.86 -9.54 4.28
CA VAL A 58 29.36 -9.29 5.63
C VAL A 58 29.54 -10.54 6.49
N ILE A 59 29.09 -11.70 6.00
CA ILE A 59 29.22 -13.00 6.69
C ILE A 59 29.50 -14.08 5.64
N GLY A 60 30.69 -14.67 5.70
CA GLY A 60 31.12 -15.68 4.71
C GLY A 60 31.00 -15.15 3.27
N ASN A 61 30.22 -15.84 2.45
CA ASN A 61 30.00 -15.47 1.04
C ASN A 61 28.82 -14.50 0.83
N ILE A 62 28.17 -14.03 1.91
CA ILE A 62 27.07 -13.05 1.82
C ILE A 62 27.67 -11.65 1.79
N ASN A 63 27.45 -10.92 0.70
CA ASN A 63 27.87 -9.53 0.54
C ASN A 63 26.73 -8.53 0.81
N ILE A 64 27.10 -7.24 0.90
CA ILE A 64 26.14 -6.15 1.11
C ILE A 64 25.06 -6.13 0.01
N ALA A 65 25.42 -6.39 -1.25
CA ALA A 65 24.46 -6.47 -2.35
C ALA A 65 23.37 -7.51 -2.11
N PHE A 66 23.74 -8.68 -1.58
CA PHE A 66 22.81 -9.75 -1.25
C PHE A 66 21.87 -9.34 -0.11
N VAL A 67 22.41 -8.71 0.94
CA VAL A 67 21.62 -8.19 2.06
C VAL A 67 20.63 -7.12 1.60
N LEU A 68 21.09 -6.16 0.78
CA LEU A 68 20.23 -5.11 0.24
C LEU A 68 19.16 -5.69 -0.71
N GLY A 69 19.51 -6.69 -1.52
CA GLY A 69 18.54 -7.42 -2.34
C GLY A 69 17.46 -8.10 -1.49
N LEU A 70 17.84 -8.75 -0.39
CA LEU A 70 16.88 -9.36 0.53
C LEU A 70 16.00 -8.29 1.23
N LEU A 71 16.59 -7.16 1.60
CA LEU A 71 15.84 -6.01 2.13
C LEU A 71 14.83 -5.46 1.12
N GLN A 72 15.11 -5.49 -0.18
CA GLN A 72 14.12 -5.13 -1.21
C GLN A 72 12.90 -6.04 -1.15
N PHE A 73 13.10 -7.36 -1.06
CA PHE A 73 11.99 -8.30 -0.88
C PHE A 73 11.23 -8.05 0.42
N ALA A 74 11.93 -7.93 1.54
CA ALA A 74 11.32 -7.65 2.84
C ALA A 74 10.51 -6.35 2.81
N SER A 75 11.01 -5.30 2.17
CA SER A 75 10.31 -4.01 2.04
C SER A 75 8.99 -4.15 1.28
N THR A 76 8.92 -5.01 0.27
CA THR A 76 7.67 -5.28 -0.47
C THR A 76 6.62 -5.94 0.43
N PHE A 77 7.02 -6.92 1.23
CA PHE A 77 6.14 -7.54 2.23
C PHE A 77 5.72 -6.56 3.31
N ILE A 78 6.64 -5.72 3.79
CA ILE A 78 6.32 -4.66 4.77
C ILE A 78 5.31 -3.69 4.17
N ILE A 79 5.45 -3.29 2.91
CA ILE A 79 4.50 -2.39 2.23
C ILE A 79 3.11 -3.03 2.16
N MET A 80 3.04 -4.31 1.76
CA MET A 80 1.78 -5.05 1.72
C MET A 80 1.15 -5.21 3.11
N TRP A 81 1.96 -5.51 4.12
CA TRP A 81 1.50 -5.64 5.50
C TRP A 81 1.08 -4.30 6.11
N LEU A 82 1.82 -3.23 5.82
CA LEU A 82 1.50 -1.88 6.28
C LEU A 82 0.20 -1.38 5.62
N TYR A 83 -0.01 -1.74 4.35
CA TYR A 83 -1.27 -1.54 3.65
C TYR A 83 -2.42 -2.27 4.37
N GLU A 84 -2.27 -3.57 4.62
CA GLU A 84 -3.30 -4.39 5.30
C GLU A 84 -3.57 -3.89 6.72
N ARG A 85 -2.52 -3.57 7.49
CA ARG A 85 -2.64 -3.08 8.87
C ARG A 85 -3.27 -1.69 8.95
N HIS A 86 -2.92 -0.78 8.04
CA HIS A 86 -3.55 0.55 8.00
C HIS A 86 -5.01 0.44 7.52
N SER A 87 -5.26 -0.45 6.58
CA SER A 87 -6.62 -0.79 6.13
C SER A 87 -7.46 -1.34 7.28
N SER A 88 -6.96 -2.29 8.09
CA SER A 88 -7.64 -2.78 9.29
C SER A 88 -7.91 -1.65 10.31
N HIS A 89 -6.91 -0.78 10.56
CA HIS A 89 -7.07 0.34 11.49
C HIS A 89 -8.06 1.44 11.02
N SER A 90 -8.46 1.44 9.74
CA SER A 90 -9.42 2.39 9.17
C SER A 90 -10.72 1.75 8.67
N LEU A 91 -10.76 0.42 8.47
CA LEU A 91 -11.90 -0.31 7.90
C LEU A 91 -12.61 -1.25 8.88
N ASP A 92 -12.04 -1.59 10.04
CA ASP A 92 -12.75 -2.44 11.00
C ASP A 92 -13.91 -1.69 11.70
N GLY A 93 -13.87 -0.35 11.76
CA GLY A 93 -14.99 0.46 12.27
C GLY A 93 -16.20 0.59 11.31
N PRO A 94 -15.99 0.90 10.01
CA PRO A 94 -17.09 1.02 9.05
C PRO A 94 -17.68 -0.31 8.57
N SER A 95 -16.91 -1.40 8.56
CA SER A 95 -17.37 -2.70 8.03
C SER A 95 -18.41 -3.36 8.94
N ASP A 96 -18.25 -3.22 10.25
CA ASP A 96 -19.24 -3.71 11.23
C ASP A 96 -20.50 -2.83 11.25
N ALA A 97 -20.37 -1.51 11.12
CA ALA A 97 -21.51 -0.60 11.05
C ALA A 97 -22.33 -0.73 9.76
N LEU A 98 -21.71 -1.14 8.64
CA LEU A 98 -22.42 -1.43 7.39
C LEU A 98 -23.12 -2.80 7.43
N ARG A 99 -22.48 -3.81 8.02
CA ARG A 99 -23.10 -5.13 8.24
C ARG A 99 -24.34 -5.00 9.13
N ASP A 100 -24.26 -4.24 10.22
CA ASP A 100 -25.41 -3.98 11.11
C ASP A 100 -26.56 -3.24 10.42
N LYS A 101 -26.26 -2.30 9.50
CA LYS A 101 -27.32 -1.60 8.73
C LYS A 101 -27.99 -2.52 7.71
N VAL A 102 -27.22 -3.37 7.03
CA VAL A 102 -27.75 -4.31 6.03
C VAL A 102 -28.60 -5.39 6.70
N ASP A 103 -28.15 -5.96 7.81
CA ASP A 103 -28.92 -6.98 8.54
C ASP A 103 -30.22 -6.42 9.13
N LYS A 104 -30.22 -5.15 9.56
CA LYS A 104 -31.40 -4.49 10.14
C LYS A 104 -32.44 -4.07 9.10
N GLU A 105 -32.04 -3.79 7.85
CA GLU A 105 -32.97 -3.61 6.73
C GLU A 105 -33.49 -4.93 6.17
N LEU A 106 -32.70 -6.01 6.21
CA LEU A 106 -33.13 -7.33 5.73
C LEU A 106 -34.03 -8.08 6.73
N ALA A 107 -34.00 -7.72 8.01
CA ALA A 107 -34.85 -8.29 9.06
C ALA A 107 -36.20 -7.58 9.25
N LYS A 108 -36.53 -6.58 8.40
CA LYS A 108 -37.79 -5.82 8.45
C LYS A 108 -38.61 -6.04 7.18
#